data_AF-A0A3D5FK19-F1
#
_entry.id   AF-A0A3D5FK19-F1
#
_cell.length_a   1.000
_cell.length_b   1.000
_cell.length_c   1.000
_cell.angle_alpha   90.00
_cell.angle_beta   90.00
_cell.angle_gamma   90.00
#
_symmetry.space_group_name_H-M   'P 1'
#
loop_
_entity.id
_entity.type
_entity.pdbx_description
1 polymer ?
#
loop_
_entity_poly.entity_id
_entity_poly.type
_entity_poly.pdbx_seq_one_letter_code
_entity_poly.pdbx_strand_id
1 'polypeptide(L)'
;MKELEAMAGSGDDGRLEEVLDRLAWYAPIHFSGERWGVYIEEHAVITLAGRIGARLPAGRITDQATAQDAIRSALYTLYFHEAFHHYVESFAIRVELVEKTSRYVPYHHRVYSRPTGDDEPVEEALACAEMLRRQKKESGLKAIHRDIRRATRGLLEDWIPTLPGGYRKGLDLEQEARFKEAQNRLSSQIQAGTSVSSGDEARWRLIRRELYRGICDCRRNTYLVGTWGSPLILRNLCHPVTG
;
A
#
# COMPACT_ATOMS: atom_id res chain seq x y z
N MET A 1 2.76 -10.98 21.70
CA MET A 1 1.82 -12.06 22.10
C MET A 1 0.71 -11.51 22.95
N LYS A 2 0.95 -11.05 24.20
CA LYS A 2 -0.09 -10.51 25.08
C LYS A 2 -0.93 -9.36 24.48
N GLU A 3 -0.33 -8.46 23.71
CA GLU A 3 -1.07 -7.37 23.03
C GLU A 3 -1.94 -7.89 21.87
N LEU A 4 -1.43 -8.81 21.06
CA LEU A 4 -2.19 -9.45 19.97
C LEU A 4 -3.34 -10.31 20.53
N GLU A 5 -3.12 -10.98 21.66
CA GLU A 5 -4.14 -11.75 22.38
C GLU A 5 -5.22 -10.84 22.98
N ALA A 6 -4.83 -9.69 23.56
CA ALA A 6 -5.77 -8.70 24.07
C ALA A 6 -6.65 -8.11 22.96
N MET A 7 -6.08 -7.85 21.78
CA MET A 7 -6.83 -7.36 20.61
C MET A 7 -7.71 -8.42 19.95
N ALA A 8 -7.30 -9.70 19.96
CA ALA A 8 -8.13 -10.79 19.47
C ALA A 8 -9.32 -11.08 20.39
N GLY A 9 -9.17 -10.83 21.71
CA GLY A 9 -10.20 -11.05 22.72
C GLY A 9 -11.14 -9.87 22.96
N SER A 10 -10.79 -8.65 22.55
CA SER A 10 -11.59 -7.46 22.87
C SER A 10 -12.89 -7.37 22.07
N GLY A 11 -13.01 -8.04 20.92
CA GLY A 11 -14.21 -7.97 20.06
C GLY A 11 -14.57 -6.55 19.62
N ASP A 12 -13.71 -5.57 19.94
CA ASP A 12 -13.90 -4.18 19.63
C ASP A 12 -13.50 -3.99 18.17
N ASP A 13 -14.49 -4.18 17.32
CA ASP A 13 -14.48 -3.87 15.90
C ASP A 13 -14.48 -2.33 15.70
N GLY A 14 -13.75 -1.62 16.57
CA GLY A 14 -13.55 -0.19 16.59
C GLY A 14 -13.29 0.24 15.17
N ARG A 15 -14.30 0.89 14.60
CA ARG A 15 -14.41 1.13 13.16
C ARG A 15 -13.07 1.61 12.63
N LEU A 16 -12.66 1.10 11.48
CA LEU A 16 -11.59 1.65 10.65
C LEU A 16 -12.00 3.04 10.12
N GLU A 17 -12.32 3.97 11.02
CA GLU A 17 -12.43 5.40 10.72
C GLU A 17 -11.03 6.00 10.53
N GLU A 18 -9.97 5.27 10.90
CA GLU A 18 -8.59 5.63 10.58
C GLU A 18 -8.28 5.33 9.10
N VAL A 19 -8.07 6.40 8.35
CA VAL A 19 -7.58 6.38 6.96
C VAL A 19 -6.21 5.71 6.92
N LEU A 20 -5.95 4.91 5.87
CA LEU A 20 -4.65 4.25 5.62
C LEU A 20 -3.45 5.18 5.82
N ASP A 21 -3.58 6.45 5.42
CA ASP A 21 -2.57 7.51 5.58
C ASP A 21 -2.14 7.81 7.04
N ARG A 22 -2.89 7.33 8.04
CA ARG A 22 -2.51 7.40 9.46
C ARG A 22 -1.72 6.18 9.94
N LEU A 23 -1.76 5.09 9.19
CA LEU A 23 -1.17 3.80 9.54
C LEU A 23 0.20 3.61 8.87
N ALA A 24 0.37 4.17 7.68
CA ALA A 24 1.61 4.22 6.95
C ALA A 24 1.57 5.41 5.99
N TRP A 25 2.74 5.85 5.52
CA TRP A 25 2.82 6.86 4.47
C TRP A 25 4.09 6.69 3.63
N TYR A 26 3.98 7.05 2.35
CA TYR A 26 5.12 7.29 1.49
C TYR A 26 5.53 8.76 1.54
N ALA A 27 6.77 9.03 1.97
CA ALA A 27 7.39 10.34 1.89
C ALA A 27 8.06 10.51 0.51
N PRO A 28 7.54 11.38 -0.39
CA PRO A 28 8.03 11.44 -1.77
C PRO A 28 9.44 12.02 -1.88
N ILE A 29 10.21 11.52 -2.84
CA ILE A 29 11.57 11.99 -3.18
C ILE A 29 11.56 13.48 -3.49
N HIS A 30 10.59 13.96 -4.27
CA HIS A 30 10.48 15.37 -4.68
C HIS A 30 10.38 16.34 -3.50
N PHE A 31 9.86 15.90 -2.36
CA PHE A 31 9.62 16.76 -1.19
C PHE A 31 10.55 16.45 -0.01
N SER A 32 11.03 15.22 0.08
CA SER A 32 11.67 14.69 1.29
C SER A 32 13.19 14.52 1.16
N GLY A 33 13.74 14.64 -0.06
CA GLY A 33 15.17 14.50 -0.31
C GLY A 33 15.69 13.17 0.26
N GLU A 34 16.76 13.20 1.05
CA GLU A 34 17.36 12.00 1.66
C GLU A 34 16.44 11.27 2.67
N ARG A 35 15.37 11.91 3.15
CA ARG A 35 14.40 11.31 4.08
C ARG A 35 13.20 10.67 3.37
N TRP A 36 13.27 10.50 2.06
CA TRP A 36 12.23 9.80 1.31
C TRP A 36 12.12 8.33 1.76
N GLY A 37 10.94 7.74 1.57
CA GLY A 37 10.73 6.32 1.85
C GLY A 37 9.33 6.00 2.30
N VAL A 38 9.11 4.72 2.61
CA VAL A 38 7.87 4.21 3.21
C VAL A 38 8.04 4.20 4.72
N TYR A 39 7.12 4.81 5.44
CA TYR A 39 7.09 4.83 6.90
C TYR A 39 5.84 4.07 7.35
N ILE A 40 6.03 3.13 8.26
CA ILE A 40 4.94 2.27 8.75
C ILE A 40 4.93 2.39 10.26
N GLU A 41 3.76 2.70 10.81
CA GLU A 41 3.58 2.76 12.25
C GLU A 41 3.58 1.35 12.85
N GLU A 42 4.35 1.15 13.92
CA GLU A 42 4.43 -0.15 14.62
C GLU A 42 3.06 -0.58 15.16
N HIS A 43 2.31 0.36 15.74
CA HIS A 43 0.98 0.10 16.27
C HIS A 43 0.00 -0.34 15.17
N ALA A 44 0.16 0.16 13.94
CA ALA A 44 -0.66 -0.22 12.81
C ALA A 44 -0.40 -1.67 12.39
N VAL A 45 0.86 -2.10 12.37
CA VAL A 45 1.24 -3.50 12.07
C VAL A 45 0.64 -4.45 13.12
N ILE A 46 0.77 -4.11 14.41
CA ILE A 46 0.23 -4.94 15.50
C ILE A 46 -1.30 -5.02 15.42
N THR A 47 -1.97 -3.88 15.22
CA THR A 47 -3.43 -3.80 15.10
C THR A 47 -3.95 -4.64 13.93
N LEU A 48 -3.34 -4.47 12.75
CA LEU A 48 -3.74 -5.19 11.56
C LEU A 48 -3.47 -6.70 11.69
N ALA A 49 -2.33 -7.09 12.29
CA ALA A 49 -2.01 -8.48 12.57
C ALA A 49 -3.01 -9.13 13.54
N GLY A 50 -3.42 -8.42 14.59
CA GLY A 50 -4.48 -8.87 15.51
C GLY A 50 -5.79 -9.15 14.79
N ARG A 51 -6.20 -8.26 13.88
CA ARG A 51 -7.43 -8.42 13.07
C ARG A 51 -7.37 -9.54 12.04
N ILE A 52 -6.18 -9.79 11.47
CA ILE A 52 -5.94 -10.98 10.64
C ILE A 52 -6.12 -12.24 11.50
N GLY A 53 -5.52 -12.27 12.68
CA GLY A 53 -5.58 -13.42 13.56
C GLY A 53 -6.96 -13.67 14.17
N ALA A 54 -7.77 -12.63 14.41
CA ALA A 54 -9.16 -12.75 14.85
C ALA A 54 -10.07 -13.47 13.84
N ARG A 55 -9.66 -13.55 12.56
CA ARG A 55 -10.35 -14.30 11.50
C ARG A 55 -9.95 -15.78 11.44
N LEU A 56 -9.05 -16.23 12.32
CA LEU A 56 -8.64 -17.62 12.44
C LEU A 56 -9.49 -18.34 13.51
N PRO A 57 -9.55 -19.69 13.48
CA PRO A 57 -10.13 -20.45 14.58
C PRO A 57 -9.54 -20.05 15.94
N ALA A 58 -10.37 -20.09 16.99
CA ALA A 58 -9.96 -19.74 18.34
C ALA A 58 -8.73 -20.55 18.79
N GLY A 59 -7.79 -19.87 19.47
CA GLY A 59 -6.55 -20.47 19.96
C GLY A 59 -5.45 -20.67 18.92
N ARG A 60 -5.63 -20.24 17.66
CA ARG A 60 -4.58 -20.35 16.63
C ARG A 60 -3.56 -19.23 16.66
N ILE A 61 -3.95 -18.02 17.09
CA ILE A 61 -3.05 -16.86 17.17
C ILE A 61 -2.04 -16.96 18.33
N THR A 62 -2.27 -17.84 19.31
CA THR A 62 -1.35 -18.09 20.42
C THR A 62 -0.13 -18.92 20.00
N ASP A 63 -0.17 -19.52 18.80
CA ASP A 63 1.01 -20.12 18.17
C ASP A 63 1.95 -19.03 17.64
N GLN A 64 3.22 -19.08 18.06
CA GLN A 64 4.22 -18.07 17.72
C GLN A 64 4.44 -17.95 16.20
N ALA A 65 4.46 -19.07 15.47
CA ALA A 65 4.66 -19.04 14.03
C ALA A 65 3.47 -18.35 13.32
N THR A 66 2.25 -18.66 13.76
CA THR A 66 1.02 -18.03 13.27
C THR A 66 1.00 -16.52 13.55
N ALA A 67 1.41 -16.09 14.74
CA ALA A 67 1.51 -14.67 15.08
C ALA A 67 2.55 -13.94 14.20
N GLN A 68 3.71 -14.55 13.96
CA GLN A 68 4.74 -13.98 13.07
C GLN A 68 4.25 -13.87 11.62
N ASP A 69 3.51 -14.87 11.14
CA ASP A 69 2.91 -14.84 9.81
C ASP A 69 1.85 -13.74 9.67
N ALA A 70 1.02 -13.54 10.70
CA ALA A 70 0.06 -12.43 10.72
C ALA A 70 0.76 -11.05 10.70
N ILE A 71 1.83 -10.88 11.49
CA ILE A 71 2.65 -9.66 11.48
C ILE A 71 3.28 -9.42 10.11
N ARG A 72 3.86 -10.45 9.49
CA ARG A 72 4.42 -10.34 8.13
C ARG A 72 3.34 -9.94 7.12
N SER A 73 2.17 -10.58 7.15
CA SER A 73 1.06 -10.23 6.26
C SER A 73 0.58 -8.79 6.45
N ALA A 74 0.47 -8.33 7.69
CA ALA A 74 0.09 -6.95 8.01
C ALA A 74 1.12 -5.94 7.49
N LEU A 75 2.40 -6.18 7.77
CA LEU A 75 3.50 -5.33 7.30
C LEU A 75 3.53 -5.22 5.77
N TYR A 76 3.46 -6.34 5.06
CA TYR A 76 3.45 -6.32 3.59
C TYR A 76 2.22 -5.64 3.01
N THR A 77 1.07 -5.77 3.68
CA THR A 77 -0.17 -5.11 3.26
C THR A 77 -0.02 -3.59 3.25
N LEU A 78 0.45 -3.01 4.37
CA LEU A 78 0.73 -1.57 4.46
C LEU A 78 1.83 -1.15 3.49
N TYR A 79 2.93 -1.92 3.43
CA TYR A 79 4.03 -1.65 2.50
C TYR A 79 3.59 -1.65 1.04
N PHE A 80 2.67 -2.53 0.60
CA PHE A 80 2.25 -2.56 -0.80
C PHE A 80 1.43 -1.33 -1.20
N HIS A 81 0.61 -0.82 -0.29
CA HIS A 81 -0.11 0.44 -0.50
C HIS A 81 0.90 1.57 -0.71
N GLU A 82 1.81 1.76 0.25
CA GLU A 82 2.79 2.86 0.19
C GLU A 82 3.81 2.72 -0.95
N ALA A 83 4.22 1.49 -1.26
CA ALA A 83 5.12 1.24 -2.37
C ALA A 83 4.48 1.60 -3.72
N PHE A 84 3.15 1.61 -3.83
CA PHE A 84 2.49 2.05 -5.05
C PHE A 84 2.68 3.56 -5.29
N HIS A 85 2.58 4.39 -4.25
CA HIS A 85 2.89 5.82 -4.36
C HIS A 85 4.33 6.07 -4.82
N HIS A 86 5.29 5.25 -4.35
CA HIS A 86 6.65 5.28 -4.87
C HIS A 86 6.72 4.95 -6.37
N TYR A 87 5.92 4.00 -6.86
CA TYR A 87 5.85 3.65 -8.29
C TYR A 87 5.25 4.78 -9.13
N VAL A 88 4.27 5.49 -8.59
CA VAL A 88 3.68 6.67 -9.21
C VAL A 88 4.70 7.79 -9.33
N GLU A 89 5.42 8.11 -8.25
CA GLU A 89 6.48 9.11 -8.31
C GLU A 89 7.60 8.68 -9.26
N SER A 90 7.99 7.40 -9.23
CA SER A 90 9.00 6.84 -10.13
C SER A 90 8.58 6.94 -11.60
N PHE A 91 7.29 6.77 -11.91
CA PHE A 91 6.75 7.03 -13.24
C PHE A 91 6.91 8.51 -13.59
N ALA A 92 6.49 9.40 -12.70
CA ALA A 92 6.56 10.84 -12.92
C ALA A 92 8.00 11.31 -13.19
N ILE A 93 8.97 10.93 -12.35
CA ILE A 93 10.40 11.26 -12.54
C ILE A 93 10.88 10.86 -13.94
N ARG A 94 10.51 9.66 -14.43
CA ARG A 94 10.92 9.23 -15.77
C ARG A 94 10.30 10.06 -16.89
N VAL A 95 9.04 10.47 -16.75
CA VAL A 95 8.40 11.39 -17.69
C VAL A 95 9.09 12.76 -17.64
N GLU A 96 9.37 13.27 -16.44
CA GLU A 96 10.07 14.55 -16.24
C GLU A 96 11.46 14.56 -16.89
N LEU A 97 12.21 13.45 -16.79
CA LEU A 97 13.52 13.33 -17.43
C LEU A 97 13.44 13.43 -18.97
N VAL A 98 12.40 12.85 -19.58
CA VAL A 98 12.21 12.88 -21.03
C VAL A 98 11.70 14.25 -21.49
N GLU A 99 10.72 14.81 -20.79
CA GLU A 99 10.05 16.05 -21.17
C GLU A 99 10.71 17.31 -20.64
N LYS A 100 11.72 17.16 -19.76
CA LYS A 100 12.46 18.24 -19.09
C LYS A 100 11.54 19.25 -18.41
N THR A 101 10.40 18.77 -17.91
CA THR A 101 9.33 19.58 -17.31
C THR A 101 8.82 18.85 -16.09
N SER A 102 8.59 19.56 -14.96
CA SER A 102 8.04 18.95 -13.76
C SER A 102 6.59 18.48 -13.98
N ARG A 103 6.29 17.25 -13.56
CA ARG A 103 5.02 16.55 -13.69
C ARG A 103 4.50 16.07 -12.34
N TYR A 104 5.35 15.56 -11.46
CA TYR A 104 4.93 15.05 -10.16
C TYR A 104 4.37 16.16 -9.28
N VAL A 105 5.09 17.28 -9.15
CA VAL A 105 4.69 18.38 -8.27
C VAL A 105 3.36 19.02 -8.69
N PRO A 106 3.13 19.35 -9.99
CA PRO A 106 1.81 19.82 -10.43
C PRO A 106 0.70 18.79 -10.22
N TYR A 107 0.94 17.52 -10.54
CA TYR A 107 -0.03 16.45 -10.31
C TYR A 107 -0.40 16.32 -8.84
N HIS A 108 0.59 16.24 -7.96
CA HIS A 108 0.40 16.06 -6.53
C HIS A 108 -0.46 17.18 -5.95
N HIS A 109 -0.12 18.45 -6.24
CA HIS A 109 -0.84 19.59 -5.66
C HIS A 109 -2.23 19.85 -6.25
N ARG A 110 -2.46 19.50 -7.52
CA ARG A 110 -3.68 19.88 -8.26
C ARG A 110 -4.68 18.74 -8.43
N VAL A 111 -4.21 17.49 -8.37
CA VAL A 111 -5.03 16.30 -8.61
C VAL A 111 -5.07 15.44 -7.36
N TYR A 112 -3.92 14.94 -6.91
CA TYR A 112 -3.86 14.01 -5.78
C TYR A 112 -4.37 14.66 -4.48
N SER A 113 -3.82 15.81 -4.08
CA SER A 113 -4.22 16.52 -2.86
C SER A 113 -5.53 17.33 -3.00
N ARG A 114 -6.16 17.32 -4.17
CA ARG A 114 -7.40 18.08 -4.46
C ARG A 114 -8.37 17.24 -5.30
N PRO A 115 -8.84 16.10 -4.77
CA PRO A 115 -9.76 15.23 -5.50
C PRO A 115 -11.05 15.98 -5.84
N THR A 116 -11.49 15.87 -7.10
CA THR A 116 -12.67 16.58 -7.62
C THR A 116 -13.92 15.71 -7.67
N GLY A 117 -13.87 14.47 -7.16
CA GLY A 117 -14.98 13.54 -7.17
C GLY A 117 -14.85 12.44 -6.11
N ASP A 118 -15.95 11.75 -5.86
CA ASP A 118 -16.10 10.81 -4.73
C ASP A 118 -15.21 9.57 -4.80
N ASP A 119 -14.66 9.25 -5.97
CA ASP A 119 -13.78 8.08 -6.17
C ASP A 119 -12.36 8.51 -6.62
N GLU A 120 -11.99 9.77 -6.36
CA GLU A 120 -10.64 10.31 -6.57
C GLU A 120 -9.89 10.48 -5.23
N PRO A 121 -8.54 10.44 -5.25
CA PRO A 121 -7.71 10.24 -6.44
C PRO A 121 -7.64 8.76 -6.84
N VAL A 122 -7.64 8.49 -8.15
CA VAL A 122 -7.50 7.13 -8.70
C VAL A 122 -6.25 6.38 -8.21
N GLU A 123 -5.22 7.13 -7.80
CA GLU A 123 -4.00 6.61 -7.21
C GLU A 123 -4.27 5.79 -5.93
N GLU A 124 -5.14 6.26 -5.04
CA GLU A 124 -5.46 5.54 -3.79
C GLU A 124 -6.19 4.23 -4.05
N ALA A 125 -7.12 4.22 -5.02
CA ALA A 125 -7.81 3.00 -5.41
C ALA A 125 -6.82 1.97 -5.97
N LEU A 126 -5.84 2.42 -6.77
CA LEU A 126 -4.80 1.56 -7.31
C LEU A 126 -3.85 1.06 -6.22
N ALA A 127 -3.50 1.89 -5.24
CA ALA A 127 -2.71 1.50 -4.07
C ALA A 127 -3.43 0.41 -3.25
N CYS A 128 -4.73 0.60 -2.98
CA CYS A 128 -5.58 -0.41 -2.35
C CYS A 128 -5.65 -1.71 -3.16
N ALA A 129 -5.76 -1.62 -4.48
CA ALA A 129 -5.75 -2.80 -5.35
C ALA A 129 -4.40 -3.55 -5.30
N GLU A 130 -3.28 -2.85 -5.19
CA GLU A 130 -1.95 -3.46 -5.07
C GLU A 130 -1.79 -4.26 -3.78
N MET A 131 -2.42 -3.85 -2.67
CA MET A 131 -2.48 -4.62 -1.43
C MET A 131 -2.98 -6.05 -1.70
N LEU A 132 -3.97 -6.24 -2.58
CA LEU A 132 -4.51 -7.55 -2.95
C LEU A 132 -3.70 -8.25 -4.06
N ARG A 133 -3.27 -7.50 -5.07
CA ARG A 133 -2.62 -8.05 -6.27
C ARG A 133 -1.24 -8.60 -5.97
N ARG A 134 -0.48 -7.95 -5.07
CA ARG A 134 0.88 -8.38 -4.72
C ARG A 134 0.92 -9.52 -3.74
N GLN A 135 -0.10 -9.72 -2.93
CA GLN A 135 -0.22 -10.88 -2.03
C GLN A 135 -0.02 -12.21 -2.76
N LYS A 136 -0.50 -12.31 -4.00
CA LYS A 136 -0.36 -13.51 -4.85
C LYS A 136 1.05 -13.68 -5.46
N LYS A 137 1.80 -12.59 -5.61
CA LYS A 137 3.05 -12.53 -6.39
C LYS A 137 4.29 -12.44 -5.51
N GLU A 138 4.15 -11.92 -4.30
CA GLU A 138 5.29 -11.63 -3.43
C GLU A 138 5.93 -12.90 -2.89
N SER A 139 7.23 -13.06 -3.16
CA SER A 139 8.00 -14.23 -2.73
C SER A 139 8.02 -14.40 -1.21
N GLY A 140 8.15 -13.30 -0.46
CA GLY A 140 8.15 -13.31 1.02
C GLY A 140 6.85 -13.82 1.63
N LEU A 141 5.74 -13.78 0.89
CA LEU A 141 4.42 -14.24 1.35
C LEU A 141 4.12 -15.70 0.96
N LYS A 142 4.95 -16.32 0.12
CA LYS A 142 4.76 -17.73 -0.30
C LYS A 142 4.91 -18.70 0.85
N ALA A 143 5.81 -18.40 1.79
CA ALA A 143 6.07 -19.21 2.98
C ALA A 143 4.99 -19.08 4.06
N ILE A 144 4.18 -18.01 4.03
CA ILE A 144 3.12 -17.77 5.01
C ILE A 144 2.04 -18.84 4.91
N HIS A 145 1.53 -19.28 6.06
CA HIS A 145 0.46 -20.28 6.11
C HIS A 145 -0.77 -19.86 5.29
N ARG A 146 -1.37 -20.80 4.55
CA ARG A 146 -2.50 -20.52 3.63
C ARG A 146 -3.67 -19.84 4.34
N ASP A 147 -3.96 -20.25 5.56
CA ASP A 147 -5.08 -19.71 6.33
C ASP A 147 -4.86 -18.25 6.72
N ILE A 148 -3.60 -17.85 6.98
CA ILE A 148 -3.24 -16.45 7.23
C ILE A 148 -3.42 -15.63 5.95
N ARG A 149 -2.99 -16.14 4.79
CA ARG A 149 -3.22 -15.45 3.51
C ARG A 149 -4.72 -15.30 3.21
N ARG A 150 -5.52 -16.32 3.51
CA ARG A 150 -6.99 -16.26 3.35
C ARG A 150 -7.60 -15.25 4.32
N ALA A 151 -7.21 -15.25 5.59
CA ALA A 151 -7.67 -14.30 6.59
C ALA A 151 -7.28 -12.85 6.22
N THR A 152 -6.06 -12.65 5.72
CA THR A 152 -5.57 -11.35 5.23
C THR A 152 -6.41 -10.86 4.05
N ARG A 153 -6.66 -11.72 3.05
CA ARG A 153 -7.56 -11.37 1.93
C ARG A 153 -8.96 -11.02 2.43
N GLY A 154 -9.56 -11.84 3.28
CA GLY A 154 -10.91 -11.59 3.80
C GLY A 154 -10.99 -10.25 4.54
N LEU A 155 -9.99 -9.95 5.37
CA LEU A 155 -9.88 -8.64 6.02
C LEU A 155 -9.84 -7.48 5.00
N LEU A 156 -9.07 -7.60 3.92
CA LEU A 156 -9.00 -6.55 2.90
C LEU A 156 -10.29 -6.40 2.10
N GLU A 157 -10.97 -7.51 1.81
CA GLU A 157 -12.27 -7.53 1.14
C GLU A 157 -13.36 -6.86 2.00
N ASP A 158 -13.30 -7.01 3.33
CA ASP A 158 -14.20 -6.32 4.26
C ASP A 158 -13.81 -4.85 4.45
N TRP A 159 -12.51 -4.56 4.54
CA TRP A 159 -12.01 -3.24 4.94
C TRP A 159 -12.06 -2.23 3.80
N ILE A 160 -11.52 -2.55 2.62
CA ILE A 160 -11.38 -1.57 1.51
C ILE A 160 -12.70 -0.85 1.20
N PRO A 161 -13.87 -1.52 1.09
CA PRO A 161 -15.14 -0.84 0.81
C PRO A 161 -15.59 0.17 1.87
N THR A 162 -15.09 0.07 3.11
CA THR A 162 -15.45 0.97 4.21
C THR A 162 -14.58 2.23 4.27
N LEU A 163 -13.51 2.29 3.47
CA LEU A 163 -12.62 3.45 3.39
C LEU A 163 -13.27 4.65 2.67
N PRO A 164 -12.74 5.87 2.85
CA PRO A 164 -13.22 7.05 2.16
C PRO A 164 -13.17 6.96 0.63
N GLY A 165 -13.75 7.98 0.00
CA GLY A 165 -13.59 8.24 -1.42
C GLY A 165 -12.13 8.23 -1.86
N GLY A 166 -11.87 7.73 -3.07
CA GLY A 166 -10.51 7.47 -3.57
C GLY A 166 -10.00 6.06 -3.25
N TYR A 167 -10.23 5.53 -2.05
CA TYR A 167 -9.70 4.22 -1.63
C TYR A 167 -10.66 3.07 -1.94
N ARG A 168 -11.96 3.26 -1.66
CA ARG A 168 -13.00 2.21 -1.64
C ARG A 168 -13.17 1.43 -2.94
N LYS A 169 -12.69 1.97 -4.05
CA LYS A 169 -12.71 1.34 -5.38
C LYS A 169 -11.57 0.35 -5.61
N GLY A 170 -10.69 0.12 -4.64
CA GLY A 170 -9.57 -0.79 -4.80
C GLY A 170 -9.96 -2.23 -5.18
N LEU A 171 -11.07 -2.75 -4.67
CA LEU A 171 -11.56 -4.09 -5.04
C LEU A 171 -11.94 -4.17 -6.53
N ASP A 172 -12.57 -3.11 -7.06
CA ASP A 172 -13.00 -3.05 -8.47
C ASP A 172 -11.80 -3.08 -9.43
N LEU A 173 -10.62 -2.68 -8.95
CA LEU A 173 -9.36 -2.62 -9.67
C LEU A 173 -8.45 -3.83 -9.43
N GLU A 174 -8.89 -4.87 -8.71
CA GLU A 174 -8.06 -6.08 -8.53
C GLU A 174 -7.77 -6.76 -9.89
N GLN A 175 -8.75 -6.75 -10.80
CA GLN A 175 -8.65 -7.39 -12.11
C GLN A 175 -7.60 -6.68 -12.98
N GLU A 176 -6.72 -7.46 -13.62
CA GLU A 176 -5.59 -6.91 -14.38
C GLU A 176 -5.97 -5.93 -15.49
N ALA A 177 -7.06 -6.17 -16.23
CA ALA A 177 -7.51 -5.27 -17.29
C ALA A 177 -7.91 -3.90 -16.72
N ARG A 178 -8.76 -3.88 -15.69
CA ARG A 178 -9.24 -2.67 -15.01
C ARG A 178 -8.11 -1.91 -14.32
N PHE A 179 -7.21 -2.63 -13.64
CA PHE A 179 -6.02 -2.04 -13.05
C PHE A 179 -5.17 -1.29 -14.08
N LYS A 180 -4.92 -1.92 -15.23
CA LYS A 180 -4.10 -1.35 -16.32
C LYS A 180 -4.76 -0.13 -16.96
N GLU A 181 -6.08 -0.14 -17.07
CA GLU A 181 -6.86 0.99 -17.58
C GLU A 181 -6.83 2.18 -16.60
N ALA A 182 -7.09 1.94 -15.31
CA ALA A 182 -6.97 2.97 -14.28
C ALA A 182 -5.53 3.51 -14.17
N GLN A 183 -4.51 2.66 -14.29
CA GLN A 183 -3.11 3.09 -14.31
C GLN A 183 -2.77 3.93 -15.55
N ASN A 184 -3.35 3.63 -16.72
CA ASN A 184 -3.22 4.48 -17.91
C ASN A 184 -3.85 5.86 -17.67
N ARG A 185 -5.04 5.91 -17.04
CA ARG A 185 -5.69 7.16 -16.65
C ARG A 185 -4.82 7.97 -15.68
N LEU A 186 -4.29 7.34 -14.64
CA LEU A 186 -3.37 7.95 -13.69
C LEU A 186 -2.13 8.51 -14.40
N SER A 187 -1.56 7.78 -15.35
CA SER A 187 -0.41 8.24 -16.15
C SER A 187 -0.70 9.54 -16.91
N SER A 188 -1.89 9.65 -17.51
CA SER A 188 -2.32 10.89 -18.17
C SER A 188 -2.54 12.02 -17.17
N GLN A 189 -3.11 11.75 -16.00
CA GLN A 189 -3.28 12.76 -14.94
C GLN A 189 -1.93 13.28 -14.45
N ILE A 190 -0.93 12.40 -14.28
CA ILE A 190 0.43 12.77 -13.88
C ILE A 190 1.09 13.65 -14.94
N GLN A 191 1.06 13.22 -16.20
CA GLN A 191 1.66 13.98 -17.29
C GLN A 191 0.97 15.34 -17.47
N ALA A 192 -0.35 15.41 -17.37
CA ALA A 192 -1.08 16.65 -17.64
C ALA A 192 -1.20 17.57 -16.41
N GLY A 193 -1.06 17.03 -15.19
CA GLY A 193 -1.30 17.77 -13.94
C GLY A 193 -2.76 18.19 -13.75
N THR A 194 -3.71 17.40 -14.27
CA THR A 194 -5.16 17.64 -14.21
C THR A 194 -5.94 16.32 -14.09
N SER A 195 -7.12 16.36 -13.46
CA SER A 195 -8.03 15.21 -13.37
C SER A 195 -8.85 14.98 -14.64
N VAL A 196 -8.84 15.95 -15.56
CA VAL A 196 -9.56 15.90 -16.84
C VAL A 196 -8.95 14.82 -17.75
N SER A 197 -9.80 13.95 -18.27
CA SER A 197 -9.41 12.91 -19.23
C SER A 197 -8.77 13.53 -20.47
N SER A 198 -7.70 12.90 -20.96
CA SER A 198 -7.05 13.31 -22.21
C SER A 198 -7.71 12.68 -23.45
N GLY A 199 -8.60 11.69 -23.27
CA GLY A 199 -9.24 10.93 -24.35
C GLY A 199 -8.29 10.00 -25.14
N ASP A 200 -7.05 9.86 -24.67
CA ASP A 200 -5.96 9.11 -25.32
C ASP A 200 -5.11 8.37 -24.28
N GLU A 201 -5.72 7.94 -23.18
CA GLU A 201 -5.05 7.22 -22.09
C GLU A 201 -4.44 5.89 -22.57
N ALA A 202 -4.98 5.31 -23.64
CA ALA A 202 -4.52 4.04 -24.20
C ALA A 202 -3.06 4.07 -24.66
N ARG A 203 -2.49 5.25 -25.00
CA ARG A 203 -1.09 5.40 -25.43
C ARG A 203 -0.08 4.83 -24.43
N TRP A 204 -0.41 4.91 -23.14
CA TRP A 204 0.47 4.43 -22.06
C TRP A 204 0.67 2.92 -22.07
N ARG A 205 -0.21 2.15 -22.74
CA ARG A 205 -0.16 0.67 -22.76
C ARG A 205 1.20 0.11 -23.17
N LEU A 206 1.93 0.80 -24.05
CA LEU A 206 3.20 0.32 -24.60
C LEU A 206 4.37 0.42 -23.62
N ILE A 207 4.36 1.43 -22.74
CA ILE A 207 5.52 1.78 -21.90
C ILE A 207 5.25 1.71 -20.40
N ARG A 208 3.97 1.60 -19.99
CA ARG A 208 3.52 1.60 -18.59
C ARG A 208 4.32 0.67 -17.68
N ARG A 209 4.59 -0.57 -18.11
CA ARG A 209 5.26 -1.57 -17.28
C ARG A 209 6.65 -1.10 -16.84
N GLU A 210 7.41 -0.53 -17.76
CA GLU A 210 8.78 -0.10 -17.49
C GLU A 210 8.82 1.21 -16.70
N LEU A 211 7.87 2.10 -16.95
CA LEU A 211 7.83 3.41 -16.29
C LEU A 211 7.39 3.34 -14.82
N TYR A 212 6.46 2.45 -14.46
CA TYR A 212 6.00 2.27 -13.07
C TYR A 212 6.95 1.42 -12.21
N ARG A 213 8.10 0.96 -12.74
CA ARG A 213 9.08 0.28 -11.89
C ARG A 213 9.67 1.29 -10.89
N GLY A 214 9.81 0.91 -9.62
CA GLY A 214 10.54 1.75 -8.65
C GLY A 214 11.90 2.18 -9.19
N ILE A 215 12.23 3.47 -9.09
CA ILE A 215 13.52 4.00 -9.56
C ILE A 215 14.69 3.51 -8.68
N CYS A 216 14.37 3.08 -7.46
CA CYS A 216 15.28 2.47 -6.51
C CYS A 216 14.54 1.38 -5.70
N ASP A 217 15.29 0.63 -4.90
CA ASP A 217 14.72 -0.41 -4.03
C ASP A 217 14.03 0.24 -2.82
N CYS A 218 12.72 0.49 -2.93
CA CYS A 218 11.93 1.12 -1.87
C CYS A 218 11.88 0.29 -0.58
N ARG A 219 12.18 -1.03 -0.63
CA ARG A 219 12.27 -1.86 0.60
C ARG A 219 13.42 -1.44 1.50
N ARG A 220 14.53 -0.99 0.91
CA ARG A 220 15.70 -0.51 1.66
C ARG A 220 15.47 0.85 2.31
N ASN A 221 14.43 1.54 1.86
CA ASN A 221 13.98 2.84 2.39
C ASN A 221 12.58 2.68 2.98
N THR A 222 12.36 1.59 3.71
CA THR A 222 11.16 1.36 4.51
C THR A 222 11.54 1.39 5.98
N TYR A 223 10.80 2.15 6.77
CA TYR A 223 11.07 2.46 8.16
C TYR A 223 9.89 2.06 9.05
N LEU A 224 10.17 1.48 10.20
CA LEU A 224 9.19 1.29 11.27
C LEU A 224 9.27 2.49 12.22
N VAL A 225 8.12 3.11 12.50
CA VAL A 225 7.98 4.24 13.41
C VAL A 225 7.29 3.74 14.67
N GLY A 226 7.92 3.94 15.84
CA GLY A 226 7.41 3.50 17.13
C GLY A 226 7.21 4.68 18.09
N THR A 227 6.49 4.45 19.19
CA THR A 227 6.10 5.50 20.16
C THR A 227 7.25 6.04 21.02
N TRP A 228 8.41 5.37 21.07
CA TRP A 228 9.50 5.71 21.99
C TRP A 228 10.92 5.68 21.37
N GLY A 229 11.06 5.73 20.03
CA GLY A 229 12.39 5.67 19.40
C GLY A 229 12.46 6.20 17.97
N SER A 230 13.68 6.51 17.52
CA SER A 230 13.96 6.90 16.13
C SER A 230 13.57 5.80 15.13
N PRO A 231 13.17 6.16 13.89
CA PRO A 231 12.74 5.18 12.89
C PRO A 231 13.80 4.10 12.63
N LEU A 232 13.38 2.84 12.64
CA LEU A 232 14.25 1.69 12.39
C LEU A 232 14.08 1.23 10.93
N ILE A 233 15.17 1.13 10.18
CA ILE A 233 15.15 0.60 8.81
C ILE A 233 14.76 -0.88 8.86
N LEU A 234 13.67 -1.23 8.17
CA LEU A 234 13.21 -2.61 8.04
C LEU A 234 14.02 -3.36 6.98
N ARG A 235 15.21 -3.86 7.37
CA ARG A 235 16.04 -4.68 6.49
C ARG A 235 15.31 -5.97 6.12
N ASN A 236 15.13 -6.21 4.83
CA ASN A 236 14.56 -7.44 4.24
C ASN A 236 13.09 -7.76 4.59
N LEU A 237 12.27 -6.81 5.07
CA LEU A 237 10.81 -6.97 5.39
C LEU A 237 10.43 -8.38 5.92
N CYS A 238 11.33 -8.90 6.76
CA CYS A 238 11.40 -10.21 7.44
C CYS A 238 11.95 -11.44 6.66
N HIS A 239 13.24 -11.77 6.85
CA HIS A 239 13.81 -13.13 6.68
C HIS A 239 13.63 -13.99 7.96
N PRO A 240 13.75 -15.33 7.90
CA PRO A 240 13.11 -16.24 8.87
C PRO A 240 13.82 -16.30 10.23
N VAL A 241 13.07 -16.75 11.24
CA VAL A 241 13.63 -17.35 12.46
C VAL A 241 14.52 -18.50 12.00
N THR A 242 15.82 -18.34 12.15
CA THR A 242 16.78 -19.43 11.99
C THR A 242 16.95 -20.13 13.33
N GLY A 243 16.56 -21.41 13.38
CA GLY A 243 17.00 -22.40 14.37
C GLY A 243 16.39 -22.24 15.75
#